data_AF-A0AAX3PHX4-F1
#
_entry.id   AF-A0AAX3PHX4-F1
#
_cell.length_a   1.000
_cell.length_b   1.000
_cell.length_c   1.000
_cell.angle_alpha   90.00
_cell.angle_beta   90.00
_cell.angle_gamma   90.00
#
_symmetry.space_group_name_H-M   'P 1'
#
loop_
_entity.id
_entity.type
_entity.pdbx_description
1 polymer ?
#
loop_
_entity_poly.entity_id
_entity_poly.type
_entity_poly.pdbx_seq_one_letter_code
_entity_poly.pdbx_strand_id
1 'polypeptide(L)'
;MINIEEERKAFEIEWIKLGGDFKSFSIIDNMYVLIPSMASADDVIKELAERAVNSAFALWLIQSRQKQVVIDDLNIQLKDAKATPEGFVLVPKENISCYWQDNDEPENFCSNESDFDCLGDCIDLGEIMEINKFTQAHVNKEILFGTWFAEAIDPSEKANFFVGTHAECLEIVAKNKAVIEAQEQSHDSQNT
;
A
#
# COMPACT_ATOMS: atom_id res chain seq x y z
N MET A 1 21.83 15.15 -9.13
CA MET A 1 22.71 15.86 -10.09
C MET A 1 21.89 16.95 -10.73
N ILE A 2 22.37 18.19 -10.79
CA ILE A 2 21.57 19.33 -11.29
C ILE A 2 21.50 19.30 -12.82
N ASN A 3 20.29 19.52 -13.34
CA ASN A 3 20.08 19.77 -14.76
C ASN A 3 20.44 21.22 -15.10
N ILE A 4 21.63 21.42 -15.70
CA ILE A 4 22.15 22.76 -16.02
C ILE A 4 21.24 23.50 -17.00
N GLU A 5 20.57 22.81 -17.92
CA GLU A 5 19.71 23.44 -18.92
C GLU A 5 18.42 24.00 -18.30
N GLU A 6 17.81 23.25 -17.39
CA GLU A 6 16.64 23.71 -16.63
C GLU A 6 16.98 24.87 -15.71
N GLU A 7 18.10 24.78 -14.98
CA GLU A 7 18.57 25.87 -14.13
C GLU A 7 18.92 27.12 -14.94
N ARG A 8 19.46 26.96 -16.15
CA ARG A 8 19.71 28.07 -17.05
C ARG A 8 18.42 28.77 -17.46
N LYS A 9 17.40 28.02 -17.88
CA LYS A 9 16.09 28.59 -18.24
C LYS A 9 15.48 29.33 -17.05
N ALA A 10 15.55 28.75 -15.85
CA ALA A 10 15.06 29.38 -14.63
C ALA A 10 15.83 30.67 -14.28
N PHE A 11 17.15 30.63 -14.37
CA PHE A 11 18.01 31.79 -14.19
C PHE A 11 17.69 32.90 -15.19
N GLU A 12 17.55 32.58 -16.48
CA GLU A 12 17.28 33.56 -17.53
C GLU A 12 15.94 34.27 -17.31
N ILE A 13 14.91 33.53 -16.91
CA ILE A 13 13.60 34.09 -16.55
C ILE A 13 13.75 35.10 -15.41
N GLU A 14 14.51 34.76 -14.36
CA GLU A 14 14.67 35.63 -13.20
C GLU A 14 15.56 36.84 -13.51
N TRP A 15 16.63 36.64 -14.27
CA TRP A 15 17.52 37.70 -14.72
C TRP A 15 16.78 38.78 -15.54
N ILE A 16 15.86 38.35 -16.43
CA ILE A 16 15.00 39.27 -17.20
C ILE A 16 14.08 40.07 -16.29
N LYS A 17 13.50 39.46 -15.24
CA LYS A 17 12.66 40.18 -14.28
C LYS A 17 13.45 41.23 -13.50
N LEU A 18 14.72 40.98 -13.25
CA LEU A 18 15.64 41.92 -12.59
C LEU A 18 16.15 43.02 -13.54
N GLY A 19 15.69 43.04 -14.79
CA GLY A 19 16.02 44.06 -15.78
C GLY A 19 17.23 43.74 -16.66
N GLY A 20 17.79 42.53 -16.56
CA GLY A 20 18.84 42.06 -17.44
C GLY A 20 18.32 41.62 -18.81
N ASP A 21 19.22 41.50 -19.79
CA ASP A 21 18.90 40.97 -21.11
C ASP A 21 20.00 40.03 -21.64
N PHE A 22 19.62 39.20 -22.61
CA PHE A 22 20.51 38.22 -23.24
C PHE A 22 20.68 38.46 -24.75
N LYS A 23 20.20 39.59 -25.29
CA LYS A 23 20.19 39.84 -26.75
C LYS A 23 21.60 39.92 -27.32
N SER A 24 22.55 40.33 -26.49
CA SER A 24 23.95 40.48 -26.85
C SER A 24 24.79 39.24 -26.53
N PHE A 25 24.19 38.13 -26.10
CA PHE A 25 24.93 36.94 -25.66
C PHE A 25 24.54 35.69 -26.46
N SER A 26 25.52 34.82 -26.69
CA SER A 26 25.35 33.43 -27.10
C SER A 26 25.88 32.50 -26.01
N ILE A 27 25.48 31.23 -26.06
CA ILE A 27 26.01 30.21 -25.16
C ILE A 27 27.14 29.45 -25.85
N ILE A 28 28.31 29.45 -25.24
CA ILE A 28 29.47 28.64 -25.66
C ILE A 28 30.01 27.96 -24.41
N ASP A 29 30.17 26.64 -24.44
CA ASP A 29 30.69 25.84 -23.33
C ASP A 29 30.03 26.14 -21.97
N ASN A 30 28.69 26.27 -21.99
CA ASN A 30 27.86 26.63 -20.82
C ASN A 30 28.07 28.05 -20.26
N MET A 31 28.79 28.92 -20.95
CA MET A 31 28.99 30.32 -20.56
C MET A 31 28.26 31.25 -21.53
N TYR A 32 27.83 32.39 -21.00
CA TYR A 32 27.34 33.50 -21.80
C TYR A 32 28.54 34.26 -22.37
N VAL A 33 28.63 34.35 -23.69
CA VAL A 33 29.70 35.04 -24.43
C VAL A 33 29.07 36.10 -25.31
N LEU A 34 29.65 37.29 -25.38
CA LEU A 34 29.11 38.37 -26.19
C LEU A 34 29.16 38.04 -27.68
N ILE A 35 28.09 38.36 -28.40
CA ILE A 35 28.03 38.17 -29.84
C ILE A 35 28.93 39.21 -30.55
N PRO A 36 29.56 38.85 -31.68
CA PRO A 36 30.51 39.72 -32.38
C PRO A 36 29.96 41.07 -32.85
N SER A 37 28.63 41.22 -32.95
CA SER A 37 27.98 42.47 -33.36
C SER A 37 28.13 43.62 -32.34
N MET A 38 28.65 43.34 -31.14
CA MET A 38 29.04 44.34 -30.13
C MET A 38 30.44 44.96 -30.38
N ALA A 39 30.98 44.86 -31.60
CA ALA A 39 32.34 45.27 -31.95
C ALA A 39 32.70 46.73 -31.60
N SER A 40 31.71 47.63 -31.52
CA SER A 40 31.92 49.05 -31.19
C SER A 40 31.96 49.36 -29.69
N ALA A 41 31.65 48.39 -28.82
CA ALA A 41 31.74 48.59 -27.37
C ALA A 41 33.20 48.58 -26.90
N ASP A 42 33.49 49.32 -25.82
CA ASP A 42 34.78 49.31 -25.14
C ASP A 42 35.07 47.92 -24.56
N ASP A 43 36.32 47.46 -24.66
CA ASP A 43 36.71 46.11 -24.24
C ASP A 43 36.51 45.88 -22.73
N VAL A 44 36.62 46.94 -21.91
CA VAL A 44 36.31 46.87 -20.48
C VAL A 44 34.82 46.61 -20.27
N ILE A 45 33.95 47.25 -21.05
CA ILE A 45 32.50 47.04 -20.96
C ILE A 45 32.15 45.60 -21.35
N LYS A 46 32.79 45.06 -22.39
CA LYS A 46 32.57 43.68 -22.83
C LYS A 46 32.96 42.69 -21.74
N GLU A 47 34.16 42.84 -21.18
CA GLU A 47 34.65 41.97 -20.11
C GLU A 47 33.74 42.03 -18.87
N LEU A 48 33.34 43.24 -18.46
CA LEU A 48 32.46 43.41 -17.30
C LEU A 48 31.10 42.75 -17.51
N ALA A 49 30.52 42.86 -18.71
CA ALA A 49 29.22 42.28 -19.03
C ALA A 49 29.26 40.74 -18.98
N GLU A 50 30.24 40.11 -19.63
CA GLU A 50 30.42 38.64 -19.58
C GLU A 50 30.68 38.14 -18.15
N ARG A 51 31.55 38.83 -17.41
CA ARG A 51 31.86 38.46 -16.03
C ARG A 51 30.65 38.59 -15.12
N ALA A 52 29.84 39.63 -15.29
CA ALA A 52 28.65 39.85 -14.47
C ALA A 52 27.63 38.72 -14.64
N VAL A 53 27.23 38.42 -15.89
CA VAL A 53 26.19 37.41 -16.15
C VAL A 53 26.67 35.99 -15.78
N ASN A 54 27.92 35.65 -16.09
CA ASN A 54 28.45 34.33 -15.77
C ASN A 54 28.67 34.14 -14.26
N SER A 55 29.09 35.18 -13.54
CA SER A 55 29.21 35.11 -12.07
C SER A 55 27.84 34.97 -11.41
N ALA A 56 26.83 35.68 -11.91
CA ALA A 56 25.46 35.55 -11.43
C ALA A 56 24.91 34.14 -11.67
N PHE A 57 25.11 33.57 -12.86
CA PHE A 57 24.69 32.21 -13.17
C PHE A 57 25.45 31.17 -12.34
N ALA A 58 26.75 31.36 -12.09
CA ALA A 58 27.51 30.47 -11.22
C ALA A 58 26.98 30.48 -9.78
N LEU A 59 26.66 31.66 -9.23
CA LEU A 59 26.05 31.80 -7.91
C LEU A 59 24.67 31.14 -7.84
N TRP A 60 23.86 31.31 -8.89
CA TRP A 60 22.58 30.61 -9.02
C TRP A 60 22.75 29.10 -8.90
N LEU A 61 23.66 28.52 -9.70
CA LEU A 61 23.92 27.09 -9.67
C LEU A 61 24.42 26.59 -8.31
N ILE A 62 25.26 27.37 -7.61
CA ILE A 62 25.70 27.02 -6.24
C ILE A 62 24.50 26.98 -5.28
N GLN A 63 23.61 27.96 -5.35
CA GLN A 63 22.42 28.01 -4.51
C GLN A 63 21.47 26.84 -4.83
N SER A 64 21.26 26.53 -6.11
CA SER A 64 20.44 25.38 -6.51
C SER A 64 21.04 24.06 -5.99
N ARG A 65 22.37 23.92 -5.97
CA ARG A 65 23.04 22.74 -5.38
C ARG A 65 22.80 22.63 -3.89
N GLN A 66 22.92 23.73 -3.17
CA GLN A 66 22.66 23.75 -1.73
C GLN A 66 21.21 23.39 -1.41
N LYS A 67 20.25 23.92 -2.17
CA LYS A 67 18.83 23.56 -2.01
C LYS A 67 18.58 22.08 -2.29
N GLN A 68 19.18 21.54 -3.35
CA GLN A 68 19.03 20.12 -3.69
C GLN A 68 19.56 19.21 -2.58
N VAL A 69 20.70 19.54 -1.98
CA VAL A 69 21.25 18.76 -0.84
C VAL A 69 20.28 18.73 0.34
N VAL A 70 19.65 19.87 0.67
CA VAL A 70 18.65 19.92 1.76
C VAL A 70 17.40 19.11 1.41
N ILE A 71 16.92 19.19 0.16
CA ILE A 71 15.79 18.39 -0.32
C ILE A 71 16.12 16.89 -0.22
N ASP A 72 17.32 16.49 -0.63
CA ASP A 72 17.74 15.09 -0.59
C ASP A 72 17.81 14.58 0.85
N ASP A 73 18.35 15.37 1.78
CA ASP A 73 18.38 15.04 3.22
C ASP A 73 16.97 14.89 3.81
N LEU A 74 16.07 15.83 3.52
CA LEU A 74 14.68 15.76 3.96
C LEU A 74 13.95 14.54 3.39
N ASN A 75 14.23 14.16 2.15
CA ASN A 75 13.65 12.97 1.53
C ASN A 75 14.15 11.68 2.21
N ILE A 76 15.42 11.64 2.64
CA ILE A 76 15.97 10.52 3.43
C ILE A 76 15.25 10.44 4.77
N GLN A 77 15.17 11.55 5.51
CA GLN A 77 14.48 11.59 6.81
C GLN A 77 13.00 11.19 6.69
N LEU A 78 12.31 11.63 5.63
CA LEU A 78 10.92 11.26 5.37
C LEU A 78 10.77 9.77 5.09
N LYS A 79 11.73 9.17 4.38
CA LYS A 79 11.74 7.73 4.10
C LYS A 79 11.93 6.94 5.39
N ASP A 80 12.84 7.37 6.25
CA ASP A 80 13.09 6.72 7.54
C ASP A 80 11.89 6.87 8.48
N ALA A 81 11.24 8.05 8.51
CA ALA A 81 10.04 8.28 9.31
C ALA A 81 8.81 7.48 8.83
N LYS A 82 8.76 7.11 7.54
CA LYS A 82 7.69 6.28 6.95
C LYS A 82 8.01 4.79 6.98
N ALA A 83 9.23 4.39 7.32
CA ALA A 83 9.56 2.98 7.46
C ALA A 83 8.85 2.42 8.69
N THR A 84 8.05 1.37 8.50
CA THR A 84 7.53 0.61 9.64
C THR A 84 8.72 0.04 10.41
N PRO A 85 8.84 0.27 11.73
CA PRO A 85 9.96 -0.25 12.50
C PRO A 85 10.05 -1.78 12.41
N GLU A 86 11.27 -2.31 12.49
CA GLU A 86 11.50 -3.76 12.48
C GLU A 86 10.73 -4.43 13.63
N GLY A 87 9.99 -5.50 13.31
CA GLY A 87 9.11 -6.20 14.26
C GLY A 87 7.69 -5.65 14.37
N PHE A 88 7.33 -4.59 13.65
CA PHE A 88 5.97 -4.05 13.61
C PHE A 88 5.30 -4.31 12.26
N VAL A 89 3.97 -4.51 12.28
CA VAL A 89 3.14 -4.62 11.08
C VAL A 89 2.17 -3.44 11.06
N LEU A 90 2.12 -2.73 9.93
CA LEU A 90 1.13 -1.69 9.70
C LEU A 90 -0.15 -2.35 9.17
N VAL A 91 -1.25 -2.25 9.92
CA VAL A 91 -2.53 -2.86 9.55
C VAL A 91 -3.55 -1.76 9.24
N PRO A 92 -4.22 -1.81 8.07
CA PRO A 92 -5.31 -0.89 7.76
C PRO A 92 -6.43 -0.99 8.81
N LYS A 93 -7.10 0.13 9.13
CA LYS A 93 -8.12 0.16 10.19
C LYS A 93 -9.30 -0.76 9.88
N GLU A 94 -9.64 -0.91 8.60
CA GLU A 94 -10.67 -1.82 8.10
C GLU A 94 -10.37 -3.30 8.36
N ASN A 95 -9.10 -3.65 8.61
CA ASN A 95 -8.67 -5.00 8.96
C ASN A 95 -8.57 -5.21 10.50
N ILE A 96 -8.97 -4.22 11.29
CA ILE A 96 -9.06 -4.34 12.74
C ILE A 96 -10.51 -4.63 13.10
N SER A 97 -10.77 -5.74 13.78
CA SER A 97 -12.10 -6.11 14.25
C SER A 97 -12.15 -6.20 15.76
N CYS A 98 -13.33 -5.98 16.34
CA CYS A 98 -13.60 -6.26 17.74
C CYS A 98 -14.64 -7.37 17.86
N TYR A 99 -14.49 -8.20 18.87
CA TYR A 99 -15.51 -9.18 19.26
C TYR A 99 -15.52 -9.31 20.79
N TRP A 100 -16.64 -9.79 21.30
CA TRP A 100 -16.85 -10.10 22.70
C TRP A 100 -17.10 -11.58 22.83
N GLN A 101 -16.56 -12.18 23.89
CA GLN A 101 -16.59 -13.61 24.09
C GLN A 101 -16.81 -13.88 25.57
N ASP A 102 -17.66 -14.86 25.87
CA ASP A 102 -17.80 -15.41 27.21
C ASP A 102 -16.46 -16.03 27.65
N ASN A 103 -16.03 -15.71 28.86
CA ASN A 103 -14.80 -16.24 29.43
C ASN A 103 -14.87 -17.76 29.66
N ASP A 104 -16.03 -18.27 30.05
CA ASP A 104 -16.20 -19.66 30.48
C ASP A 104 -16.64 -20.56 29.31
N GLU A 105 -17.37 -20.01 28.32
CA GLU A 105 -17.80 -20.70 27.09
C GLU A 105 -17.31 -19.97 25.82
N PRO A 106 -16.06 -20.18 25.38
CA PRO A 106 -15.45 -19.41 24.30
C PRO A 106 -16.13 -19.58 22.93
N GLU A 107 -16.94 -20.61 22.73
CA GLU A 107 -17.80 -20.77 21.55
C GLU A 107 -18.90 -19.70 21.46
N ASN A 108 -19.25 -19.07 22.58
CA ASN A 108 -20.24 -18.00 22.66
C ASN A 108 -19.52 -16.66 22.48
N PHE A 109 -19.63 -16.11 21.27
CA PHE A 109 -19.06 -14.82 20.95
C PHE A 109 -19.98 -14.03 20.02
N CYS A 110 -19.86 -12.70 20.08
CA CYS A 110 -20.55 -11.81 19.17
C CYS A 110 -19.62 -10.67 18.72
N SER A 111 -19.93 -10.06 17.58
CA SER A 111 -19.14 -8.97 17.01
C SER A 111 -19.88 -7.63 16.97
N ASN A 112 -21.14 -7.60 17.42
CA ASN A 112 -21.94 -6.38 17.55
C ASN A 112 -22.52 -6.28 18.96
N GLU A 113 -22.57 -5.08 19.50
CA GLU A 113 -23.14 -4.83 20.83
C GLU A 113 -24.66 -5.07 20.90
N SER A 114 -25.36 -5.04 19.76
CA SER A 114 -26.78 -5.37 19.68
C SER A 114 -27.08 -6.83 20.01
N ASP A 115 -26.07 -7.70 19.89
CA ASP A 115 -26.19 -9.15 19.96
C ASP A 115 -25.57 -9.66 21.29
N PHE A 116 -25.54 -8.82 22.33
CA PHE A 116 -24.99 -9.21 23.64
C PHE A 116 -25.86 -10.20 24.40
N ASP A 117 -27.15 -10.26 24.08
CA ASP A 117 -28.07 -11.22 24.66
C ASP A 117 -27.65 -12.67 24.37
N CYS A 118 -27.03 -12.96 23.22
CA CYS A 118 -26.56 -14.32 22.90
C CYS A 118 -25.43 -14.82 23.81
N LEU A 119 -24.70 -13.92 24.49
CA LEU A 119 -23.69 -14.32 25.47
C LEU A 119 -24.35 -14.78 26.78
N GLY A 120 -25.53 -14.25 27.09
CA GLY A 120 -26.26 -14.53 28.33
C GLY A 120 -27.12 -15.79 28.31
N ASP A 121 -27.10 -16.57 27.22
CA ASP A 121 -27.94 -17.76 27.06
C ASP A 121 -27.64 -18.85 28.11
N CYS A 122 -26.45 -18.81 28.72
CA CYS A 122 -25.98 -19.82 29.68
C CYS A 122 -25.96 -19.35 31.15
N ILE A 123 -26.53 -18.19 31.48
CA ILE A 123 -26.59 -17.68 32.86
C ILE A 123 -28.01 -17.45 33.37
N ASP A 124 -28.22 -17.63 34.68
CA ASP A 124 -29.51 -17.43 35.33
C ASP A 124 -29.72 -15.98 35.83
N LEU A 125 -30.98 -15.63 36.09
CA LEU A 125 -31.35 -14.34 36.68
C LEU A 125 -30.68 -14.13 38.04
N GLY A 126 -29.86 -13.08 38.14
CA GLY A 126 -29.14 -12.71 39.36
C GLY A 126 -27.68 -13.19 39.38
N GLU A 127 -27.25 -13.92 38.35
CA GLU A 127 -25.85 -14.28 38.13
C GLU A 127 -25.10 -13.18 37.37
N ILE A 128 -23.77 -13.22 37.44
CA ILE A 128 -22.87 -12.30 36.75
C ILE A 128 -21.88 -13.14 35.96
N MET A 129 -21.71 -12.81 34.68
CA MET A 129 -20.69 -13.41 33.82
C MET A 129 -19.55 -12.44 33.54
N GLU A 130 -18.38 -13.01 33.26
CA GLU A 130 -17.22 -12.26 32.79
C GLU A 130 -17.16 -12.32 31.26
N ILE A 131 -17.13 -11.16 30.60
CA ILE A 131 -17.06 -11.06 29.14
C ILE A 131 -15.76 -10.37 28.77
N ASN A 132 -14.99 -11.02 27.91
CA ASN A 132 -13.75 -10.47 27.37
C ASN A 132 -14.04 -9.69 26.07
N LYS A 133 -13.50 -8.48 25.95
CA LYS A 133 -13.48 -7.73 24.69
C LYS A 133 -12.12 -7.87 24.03
N PHE A 134 -12.11 -8.41 22.82
CA PHE A 134 -10.90 -8.54 22.01
C PHE A 134 -10.86 -7.49 20.92
N THR A 135 -9.67 -6.94 20.68
CA THR A 135 -9.36 -6.14 19.50
C THR A 135 -8.25 -6.85 18.75
N GLN A 136 -8.55 -7.30 17.54
CA GLN A 136 -7.62 -8.11 16.75
C GLN A 136 -7.38 -7.49 15.37
N ALA A 137 -6.21 -7.76 14.82
CA ALA A 137 -5.80 -7.33 13.50
C ALA A 137 -5.72 -8.55 12.57
N HIS A 138 -6.47 -8.51 11.46
CA HIS A 138 -6.38 -9.50 10.40
C HIS A 138 -5.19 -9.17 9.52
N VAL A 139 -4.07 -9.87 9.75
CA VAL A 139 -2.82 -9.66 8.99
C VAL A 139 -2.88 -10.32 7.61
N ASN A 140 -3.55 -11.47 7.52
CA ASN A 140 -3.78 -12.19 6.27
C ASN A 140 -5.14 -12.88 6.32
N LYS A 141 -5.78 -13.02 5.16
CA LYS A 141 -7.02 -13.78 5.00
C LYS A 141 -6.85 -14.73 3.82
N GLU A 142 -6.85 -16.02 4.11
CA GLU A 142 -6.87 -17.08 3.11
C GLU A 142 -8.26 -17.73 3.09
N ILE A 143 -8.77 -18.02 1.90
CA ILE A 143 -10.05 -18.72 1.73
C ILE A 143 -9.74 -20.20 1.54
N LEU A 144 -10.18 -21.00 2.50
CA LEU A 144 -10.16 -22.46 2.42
C LEU A 144 -11.60 -22.96 2.21
N PHE A 145 -11.73 -24.11 1.55
CA PHE A 145 -13.01 -24.75 1.31
C PHE A 145 -13.09 -26.04 2.11
N GLY A 146 -14.27 -26.41 2.59
CA GLY A 146 -14.48 -27.65 3.31
C GLY A 146 -15.73 -28.38 2.86
N THR A 147 -15.70 -29.71 2.89
CA THR A 147 -16.84 -30.56 2.55
C THR A 147 -16.85 -31.84 3.36
N TRP A 148 -18.03 -32.40 3.60
CA TRP A 148 -18.19 -33.67 4.30
C TRP A 148 -18.01 -34.84 3.33
N PHE A 149 -17.35 -35.89 3.78
CA PHE A 149 -17.28 -37.20 3.14
C PHE A 149 -18.43 -38.07 3.65
N ALA A 150 -19.18 -38.66 2.73
CA ALA A 150 -20.22 -39.62 3.05
C ALA A 150 -19.59 -41.03 3.09
N GLU A 151 -19.84 -41.82 4.14
CA GLU A 151 -19.37 -43.20 4.16
C GLU A 151 -20.16 -44.06 3.15
N ALA A 152 -19.48 -45.03 2.54
CA ALA A 152 -20.08 -45.88 1.51
C ALA A 152 -21.22 -46.78 2.01
N ILE A 153 -21.37 -46.90 3.34
CA ILE A 153 -22.33 -47.78 4.00
C ILE A 153 -23.62 -47.01 4.35
N ASP A 154 -23.52 -45.76 4.80
CA ASP A 154 -24.65 -44.86 5.03
C ASP A 154 -24.33 -43.44 4.51
N PRO A 155 -24.83 -43.07 3.32
CA PRO A 155 -24.57 -41.76 2.73
C PRO A 155 -25.24 -40.59 3.46
N SER A 156 -26.14 -40.88 4.41
CA SER A 156 -26.78 -39.89 5.25
C SER A 156 -25.92 -39.49 6.46
N GLU A 157 -24.90 -40.31 6.80
CA GLU A 157 -23.99 -40.03 7.89
C GLU A 157 -22.76 -39.23 7.43
N LYS A 158 -22.54 -38.09 8.09
CA LYS A 158 -21.36 -37.23 7.91
C LYS A 158 -20.16 -37.89 8.60
N ALA A 159 -19.36 -38.64 7.83
CA ALA A 159 -18.29 -39.45 8.40
C ALA A 159 -17.00 -38.66 8.70
N ASN A 160 -16.51 -37.87 7.74
CA ASN A 160 -15.27 -37.10 7.89
C ASN A 160 -15.37 -35.72 7.22
N PHE A 161 -14.73 -34.70 7.78
CA PHE A 161 -14.67 -33.36 7.17
C PHE A 161 -13.32 -33.14 6.48
N PHE A 162 -13.36 -32.85 5.18
CA PHE A 162 -12.19 -32.50 4.39
C PHE A 162 -12.09 -30.97 4.25
N VAL A 163 -10.86 -30.43 4.33
CA VAL A 163 -10.55 -29.01 4.06
C VAL A 163 -9.43 -28.94 3.02
N GLY A 164 -9.63 -28.13 1.97
CA GLY A 164 -8.68 -27.99 0.88
C GLY A 164 -9.09 -26.90 -0.12
N THR A 165 -8.65 -27.07 -1.36
CA THR A 165 -9.04 -26.17 -2.46
C THR A 165 -10.49 -26.43 -2.90
N HIS A 166 -11.08 -25.44 -3.57
CA HIS A 166 -12.42 -25.57 -4.12
C HIS A 166 -12.57 -26.76 -5.08
N ALA A 167 -11.54 -27.02 -5.91
CA ALA A 167 -11.54 -28.13 -6.86
C ALA A 167 -11.57 -29.50 -6.15
N GLU A 168 -10.74 -29.69 -5.12
CA GLU A 168 -10.72 -30.93 -4.34
C GLU A 168 -12.06 -31.17 -3.63
N CYS A 169 -12.66 -30.11 -3.06
CA CYS A 169 -13.99 -30.20 -2.46
C CYS A 169 -15.06 -30.60 -3.48
N LEU A 170 -15.02 -30.06 -4.71
CA LEU A 170 -15.96 -30.43 -5.76
C LEU A 170 -15.82 -31.89 -6.21
N GLU A 171 -14.60 -32.42 -6.27
CA GLU A 171 -14.38 -33.84 -6.57
C GLU A 171 -15.01 -34.75 -5.51
N ILE A 172 -14.91 -34.37 -4.23
CA ILE A 172 -15.53 -35.12 -3.13
C ILE A 172 -17.05 -35.02 -3.20
N VAL A 173 -17.61 -33.83 -3.47
CA VAL A 173 -19.05 -33.66 -3.65
C VAL A 173 -19.58 -34.51 -4.80
N ALA A 174 -18.85 -34.57 -5.92
CA ALA A 174 -19.21 -35.42 -7.06
C ALA A 174 -19.18 -36.91 -6.70
N LYS A 175 -18.17 -37.36 -5.93
CA LYS A 175 -18.09 -38.75 -5.43
C LYS A 175 -19.26 -39.08 -4.51
N ASN A 176 -19.57 -38.22 -3.54
CA ASN A 176 -20.71 -38.43 -2.63
C ASN A 176 -22.02 -38.55 -3.41
N LYS A 177 -22.24 -37.65 -4.38
CA LYS A 177 -23.44 -37.68 -5.23
C LYS A 177 -23.56 -39.00 -5.99
N ALA A 178 -22.48 -39.50 -6.57
CA ALA A 178 -22.48 -40.78 -7.28
C ALA A 178 -22.76 -41.97 -6.36
N VAL A 179 -22.26 -41.96 -5.12
CA VAL A 179 -22.55 -43.01 -4.12
C VAL A 179 -24.03 -43.00 -3.71
N ILE A 180 -24.59 -41.83 -3.45
CA ILE A 180 -26.01 -41.67 -3.11
C ILE A 180 -26.90 -42.17 -4.25
N GLU A 181 -26.66 -41.72 -5.47
CA GLU A 181 -27.44 -42.12 -6.66
C GLU A 181 -27.34 -43.63 -6.93
N ALA A 182 -26.17 -44.24 -6.72
CA ALA A 182 -25.99 -45.69 -6.88
C ALA A 182 -26.75 -46.51 -5.82
N GLN A 183 -26.81 -46.02 -4.57
CA GLN A 183 -27.59 -46.69 -3.52
C GLN A 183 -29.10 -46.58 -3.78
N GLU A 184 -29.59 -45.42 -4.19
CA GLU A 184 -31.01 -45.22 -4.54
C GLU A 184 -31.46 -46.18 -5.66
N GLN A 185 -30.65 -46.34 -6.72
CA GLN A 185 -30.94 -47.27 -7.82
C GLN A 185 -30.92 -48.75 -7.39
N SER A 186 -30.06 -49.12 -6.45
CA SER A 186 -30.00 -50.49 -5.90
C SER A 186 -31.21 -50.84 -5.03
N HIS A 187 -31.79 -49.86 -4.35
CA HIS A 187 -33.00 -50.02 -3.56
C HIS A 187 -34.25 -50.20 -4.44
N ASP A 188 -34.35 -49.47 -5.56
CA ASP A 188 -35.49 -49.60 -6.50
C ASP A 188 -35.50 -50.94 -7.25
N SER A 189 -34.33 -51.48 -7.58
CA SER A 189 -34.20 -52.75 -8.30
C SER A 189 -34.40 -54.01 -7.42
N GLN A 190 -34.50 -53.86 -6.10
CA GLN A 190 -34.86 -54.93 -5.16
C GLN A 190 -36.37 -54.99 -4.85
N ASN A 191 -37.15 -54.01 -5.30
CA ASN A 191 -38.60 -53.91 -5.05
C ASN A 191 -39.48 -54.24 -6.27
N THR A 192 -38.91 -54.83 -7.32
CA THR A 192 -39.61 -55.39 -8.50
C THR A 192 -39.34 -56.87 -8.66
#